data_AF-A0A1X7SGL8-F1
#
_entry.id   AF-A0A1X7SGL8-F1
#
_cell.length_a   1.000
_cell.length_b   1.000
_cell.length_c   1.000
_cell.angle_alpha   90.00
_cell.angle_beta   90.00
_cell.angle_gamma   90.00
#
_symmetry.space_group_name_H-M   'P 1'
#
loop_
_entity.id
_entity.type
_entity.pdbx_description
1 polymer ?
#
loop_
_entity_poly.entity_id
_entity_poly.type
_entity_poly.pdbx_seq_one_letter_code
_entity_poly.pdbx_strand_id
1 'polypeptide(L)'
;LDVPDSVSKRLCHSLSVFIMSPCCVWIITAGGYVNATGALIANPNIVMLTELVANSKGEWTVGDTLDTNGMNNEEYKKKFQQQLQTGRRIWLEEYQKPRKGDAADIEQIVQALIQSLEEKEREVQVYHQQLEQKEREEAEKEQEIRRYCHQLQEKDREHQ
;
A
#
# COMPACT_ATOMS: atom_id res chain seq x y z
N LEU A 1 27.83 -10.06 1.02
CA LEU A 1 27.22 -11.36 0.65
C LEU A 1 28.27 -12.16 -0.08
N ASP A 2 28.52 -13.39 0.35
CA ASP A 2 29.55 -14.25 -0.23
C ASP A 2 29.01 -14.93 -1.50
N VAL A 3 28.86 -14.14 -2.57
CA VAL A 3 28.30 -14.59 -3.84
C VAL A 3 29.43 -15.19 -4.68
N PRO A 4 29.24 -16.38 -5.30
CA PRO A 4 30.26 -17.00 -6.12
C PRO A 4 30.79 -16.08 -7.23
N ASP A 5 32.09 -16.17 -7.50
CA ASP A 5 32.78 -15.39 -8.53
C ASP A 5 32.15 -15.51 -9.93
N SER A 6 31.57 -16.66 -10.25
CA SER A 6 30.87 -16.92 -11.52
C SER A 6 29.62 -16.04 -11.73
N VAL A 7 29.13 -15.42 -10.65
CA VAL A 7 28.03 -14.45 -10.66
C VAL A 7 28.57 -13.05 -10.39
N SER A 8 29.38 -12.86 -9.35
CA SER A 8 29.81 -11.52 -8.90
C SER A 8 30.80 -10.82 -9.82
N LYS A 9 31.68 -11.55 -10.51
CA LYS A 9 32.69 -11.00 -11.44
C LYS A 9 32.23 -10.96 -12.89
N ARG A 10 31.02 -11.44 -13.17
CA ARG A 10 30.45 -11.51 -14.51
C ARG A 10 30.13 -10.12 -15.05
N LEU A 11 30.47 -9.85 -16.31
CA LEU A 11 30.22 -8.57 -16.98
C LEU A 11 29.10 -8.68 -18.03
N CYS A 12 28.43 -7.56 -18.32
CA CYS A 12 27.39 -7.41 -19.35
C CYS A 12 26.36 -8.54 -19.36
N HIS A 13 25.84 -8.89 -18.18
CA HIS A 13 24.82 -9.92 -17.99
C HIS A 13 23.47 -9.29 -17.65
N SER A 14 22.41 -10.07 -17.80
CA SER A 14 21.07 -9.69 -17.36
C SER A 14 20.78 -10.31 -15.99
N LEU A 15 20.07 -9.55 -15.15
CA LEU A 15 19.57 -10.02 -13.86
C LEU A 15 18.04 -9.95 -13.83
N SER A 16 17.42 -10.93 -13.18
CA SER A 16 16.00 -10.92 -12.84
C SER A 16 15.82 -11.40 -11.41
N VAL A 17 14.94 -10.76 -10.66
CA VAL A 17 14.76 -10.99 -9.22
C VAL A 17 13.33 -11.41 -8.93
N PHE A 18 13.16 -12.48 -8.16
CA PHE A 18 11.87 -13.03 -7.76
C PHE A 18 11.80 -13.15 -6.25
N ILE A 19 10.75 -12.58 -5.66
CA ILE A 19 10.50 -12.69 -4.22
C ILE A 19 9.68 -13.95 -3.99
N MET A 20 10.31 -14.99 -3.45
CA MET A 20 9.66 -16.28 -3.21
C MET A 20 8.95 -16.32 -1.86
N SER A 21 9.50 -15.62 -0.86
CA SER A 21 8.89 -15.39 0.45
C SER A 21 9.55 -14.17 1.12
N PRO A 22 9.04 -13.69 2.28
CA PRO A 22 9.66 -12.58 3.01
C PRO A 22 11.13 -12.81 3.39
N CYS A 23 11.57 -14.07 3.46
CA CYS A 23 12.94 -14.45 3.83
C CYS A 23 13.70 -15.16 2.71
N CYS A 24 13.17 -15.20 1.48
CA CYS A 24 13.80 -15.91 0.37
C CYS A 24 13.60 -15.15 -0.95
N VAL A 25 14.71 -14.74 -1.55
CA VAL A 25 14.77 -14.03 -2.83
C VAL A 25 15.63 -14.83 -3.80
N TRP A 26 15.17 -14.93 -5.03
CA TRP A 26 15.84 -15.66 -6.10
C TRP A 26 16.34 -14.67 -7.14
N ILE A 27 17.61 -14.81 -7.51
CA ILE A 27 18.25 -13.98 -8.54
C ILE A 27 18.67 -14.88 -9.69
N ILE A 28 18.09 -14.64 -10.86
CA ILE A 28 18.50 -15.30 -12.10
C ILE A 28 19.48 -14.38 -12.83
N THR A 29 20.66 -14.92 -13.12
CA THR A 29 21.72 -14.29 -13.91
C THR A 29 21.82 -14.98 -15.26
N ALA A 30 21.74 -14.23 -16.35
CA ALA A 30 21.76 -14.78 -17.70
C ALA A 30 22.79 -14.07 -18.61
N GLY A 31 23.54 -14.85 -19.38
CA GLY A 31 24.51 -14.38 -20.36
C GLY A 31 25.73 -13.69 -19.73
N GLY A 32 26.45 -12.89 -20.51
CA GLY A 32 27.60 -12.11 -20.05
C GLY A 32 28.97 -12.71 -20.36
N TYR A 33 30.00 -12.05 -19.83
CA TYR A 33 31.41 -12.33 -20.08
C TYR A 33 32.15 -12.64 -18.79
N VAL A 34 33.14 -13.53 -18.86
CA VAL A 34 34.01 -13.90 -17.73
C VAL A 34 34.90 -12.73 -17.31
N ASN A 35 35.36 -11.93 -18.29
CA ASN A 35 36.26 -10.81 -18.07
C ASN A 35 36.20 -9.81 -19.25
N ALA A 36 36.94 -8.71 -19.15
CA ALA A 36 37.04 -7.70 -20.20
C ALA A 36 37.71 -8.18 -21.50
N THR A 37 38.31 -9.37 -21.52
CA THR A 37 38.90 -9.96 -22.75
C THR A 37 37.84 -10.54 -23.70
N GLY A 38 36.56 -10.53 -23.30
CA GLY A 38 35.43 -10.86 -24.18
C GLY A 38 35.08 -12.34 -24.25
N ALA A 39 35.62 -13.17 -23.35
CA ALA A 39 35.23 -14.58 -23.25
C ALA A 39 33.77 -14.69 -22.79
N LEU A 40 32.89 -15.16 -23.68
CA LEU A 40 31.47 -15.37 -23.40
C LEU A 40 31.28 -16.50 -22.39
N ILE A 41 30.29 -16.34 -21.52
CA ILE A 41 29.90 -17.39 -20.60
C ILE A 41 29.04 -18.41 -21.35
N ALA A 42 29.56 -19.64 -21.40
CA ALA A 42 28.92 -20.77 -22.06
C ALA A 42 28.13 -21.67 -21.08
N ASN A 43 27.41 -22.63 -21.64
CA ASN A 43 26.76 -23.71 -20.90
C ASN A 43 27.79 -24.47 -20.04
N PRO A 44 27.47 -24.81 -18.77
CA PRO A 44 26.16 -24.68 -18.10
C PRO A 44 25.91 -23.36 -17.37
N ASN A 45 26.93 -22.49 -17.28
CA ASN A 45 26.86 -21.25 -16.50
C ASN A 45 26.19 -20.09 -17.24
N ILE A 46 25.65 -20.32 -18.44
CA ILE A 46 24.97 -19.29 -19.22
C ILE A 46 23.77 -18.71 -18.47
N VAL A 47 23.02 -19.56 -17.76
CA VAL A 47 21.99 -19.14 -16.81
C VAL A 47 22.34 -19.73 -15.45
N MET A 48 22.33 -18.87 -14.43
CA MET A 48 22.55 -19.25 -13.04
C MET A 48 21.45 -18.70 -12.15
N LEU A 49 21.02 -19.48 -11.17
CA LEU A 49 20.11 -19.06 -10.12
C LEU A 49 20.88 -18.95 -8.81
N THR A 50 20.80 -17.81 -8.15
CA THR A 50 21.37 -17.56 -6.82
C THR A 50 20.23 -17.32 -5.83
N GLU A 51 20.18 -18.12 -4.77
CA GLU A 51 19.24 -17.94 -3.67
C GLU A 51 19.84 -16.97 -2.64
N LEU A 52 19.04 -16.01 -2.18
CA LEU A 52 19.32 -15.19 -1.01
C LEU A 52 18.31 -15.53 0.08
N VAL A 53 18.79 -15.88 1.26
CA VAL A 53 17.97 -16.26 2.40
C VAL A 53 18.22 -15.31 3.56
N ALA A 54 17.16 -14.79 4.17
CA ALA A 54 17.25 -14.01 5.39
C ALA A 54 17.13 -14.94 6.61
N ASN A 55 18.01 -14.76 7.58
CA ASN A 55 17.90 -15.44 8.86
C ASN A 55 16.83 -14.79 9.77
N SER A 56 16.57 -15.37 10.94
CA SER A 56 15.58 -14.84 11.90
C SER A 56 15.91 -13.45 12.45
N LYS A 57 17.14 -12.96 12.26
CA LYS A 57 17.58 -11.60 12.63
C LYS A 57 17.45 -10.61 11.46
N GLY A 58 16.99 -11.05 10.30
CA GLY A 58 16.87 -10.24 9.09
C GLY A 58 18.18 -10.05 8.32
N GLU A 59 19.25 -10.77 8.66
CA GLU A 59 20.51 -10.72 7.94
C GLU A 59 20.43 -11.65 6.71
N TRP A 60 20.83 -11.12 5.55
CA TRP A 60 20.82 -11.87 4.30
C TRP A 60 22.11 -12.68 4.14
N THR A 61 21.97 -13.93 3.71
CA THR A 61 23.07 -14.81 3.30
C THR A 61 22.81 -15.36 1.91
N VAL A 62 23.88 -15.76 1.23
CA VAL A 62 23.79 -16.46 -0.06
C VAL A 62 23.52 -17.93 0.25
N GLY A 63 22.44 -18.46 -0.31
CA GLY A 63 22.08 -19.86 -0.28
C GLY A 63 22.68 -20.61 -1.47
N ASP A 64 21.88 -21.48 -2.08
CA ASP A 64 22.33 -22.27 -3.23
C ASP A 64 22.58 -21.38 -4.46
N THR A 65 23.64 -21.69 -5.20
CA THR A 65 23.90 -21.13 -6.53
C THR A 65 23.94 -22.27 -7.54
N LEU A 66 23.00 -22.29 -8.47
CA LEU A 66 22.79 -23.38 -9.41
C LEU A 66 22.99 -22.91 -10.84
N ASP A 67 23.71 -23.70 -11.62
CA ASP A 67 23.83 -23.50 -13.06
C ASP A 67 22.66 -24.17 -13.81
N THR A 68 22.72 -24.17 -15.15
CA THR A 68 21.68 -24.78 -16.00
C THR A 68 21.48 -26.27 -15.70
N ASN A 69 22.53 -26.99 -15.34
CA ASN A 69 22.44 -28.41 -15.02
C ASN A 69 21.86 -28.62 -13.61
N GLY A 70 22.30 -27.82 -12.63
CA GLY A 70 21.80 -27.84 -11.27
C GLY A 70 20.31 -27.51 -11.19
N MET A 71 19.84 -26.53 -11.97
CA MET A 71 18.41 -26.22 -12.08
C MET A 71 17.59 -27.35 -12.72
N ASN A 72 18.19 -28.16 -13.61
CA ASN A 72 17.52 -29.28 -14.25
C ASN A 72 17.56 -30.57 -13.41
N ASN A 73 18.23 -30.57 -12.25
CA ASN A 73 18.25 -31.70 -11.32
C ASN A 73 16.84 -31.98 -10.76
N GLU A 74 16.43 -33.25 -10.76
CA GLU A 74 15.12 -33.68 -10.25
C GLU A 74 14.93 -33.40 -8.75
N GLU A 75 15.99 -33.54 -7.95
CA GLU A 75 15.94 -33.20 -6.52
C GLU A 75 15.64 -31.72 -6.32
N TYR A 76 16.26 -30.87 -7.15
CA TYR A 76 16.04 -29.44 -7.10
C TYR A 76 14.63 -29.06 -7.56
N LYS A 77 14.15 -29.63 -8.68
CA LYS A 77 12.76 -29.44 -9.13
C LYS A 77 11.76 -29.82 -8.06
N LYS A 78 12.00 -30.91 -7.33
CA LYS A 78 11.17 -31.35 -6.21
C LYS A 78 11.20 -30.35 -5.04
N LYS A 79 12.39 -29.87 -4.64
CA LYS A 79 12.56 -28.81 -3.63
C LYS A 79 11.78 -27.56 -4.02
N PHE A 80 11.90 -27.13 -5.28
CA PHE A 80 11.19 -25.96 -5.80
C PHE A 80 9.68 -26.13 -5.78
N GLN A 81 9.16 -27.27 -6.24
CA GLN A 81 7.73 -27.55 -6.19
C GLN A 81 7.20 -27.50 -4.76
N GLN A 82 7.93 -28.07 -3.79
CA GLN A 82 7.55 -28.00 -2.38
C GLN A 82 7.54 -26.56 -1.84
N GLN A 83 8.53 -25.76 -2.21
CA GLN A 83 8.60 -24.35 -1.82
C GLN A 83 7.44 -23.54 -2.43
N LEU A 84 7.11 -23.75 -3.71
CA LEU A 84 5.96 -23.12 -4.36
C LEU A 84 4.63 -23.50 -3.69
N GLN A 85 4.43 -24.79 -3.38
CA GLN A 85 3.22 -25.23 -2.68
C GLN A 85 3.15 -24.63 -1.27
N THR A 86 4.29 -24.53 -0.58
CA THR A 86 4.37 -23.92 0.75
C THR A 86 4.08 -22.42 0.70
N GLY A 87 4.71 -21.68 -0.23
CA GLY A 87 4.48 -20.26 -0.42
C GLY A 87 3.04 -19.96 -0.83
N ARG A 88 2.46 -20.76 -1.75
CA ARG A 88 1.05 -20.65 -2.13
C ARG A 88 0.12 -20.89 -0.94
N ARG A 89 0.38 -21.93 -0.14
CA ARG A 89 -0.41 -22.20 1.08
C ARG A 89 -0.33 -21.03 2.05
N ILE A 90 0.88 -20.54 2.37
CA ILE A 90 1.06 -19.39 3.27
C ILE A 90 0.32 -18.16 2.73
N TRP A 91 0.45 -17.86 1.44
CA TRP A 91 -0.24 -16.71 0.84
C TRP A 91 -1.77 -16.84 0.92
N LEU A 92 -2.31 -18.03 0.62
CA LEU A 92 -3.74 -18.30 0.75
C LEU A 92 -4.23 -18.24 2.21
N GLU A 93 -3.43 -18.71 3.16
CA GLU A 93 -3.83 -18.84 4.57
C GLU A 93 -3.62 -17.56 5.38
N GLU A 94 -2.53 -16.85 5.17
CA GLU A 94 -2.15 -15.66 5.96
C GLU A 94 -2.66 -14.35 5.34
N TYR A 95 -2.72 -14.27 4.00
CA TYR A 95 -3.05 -13.02 3.30
C TYR A 95 -4.46 -13.02 2.70
N GLN A 96 -4.99 -14.18 2.30
CA GLN A 96 -6.33 -14.24 1.68
C GLN A 96 -7.44 -14.69 2.62
N LYS A 97 -7.17 -15.42 3.70
CA LYS A 97 -8.23 -15.75 4.67
C LYS A 97 -8.52 -14.52 5.53
N PRO A 98 -9.79 -14.09 5.64
CA PRO A 98 -10.18 -13.12 6.66
C PRO A 98 -9.79 -13.69 8.02
N ARG A 99 -9.00 -12.95 8.80
CA ARG A 99 -8.76 -13.34 10.20
C ARG A 99 -10.12 -13.37 10.88
N LYS A 100 -10.42 -14.48 11.58
CA LYS A 100 -11.75 -14.77 12.14
C LYS A 100 -12.29 -13.73 13.15
N GLY A 101 -11.54 -12.69 13.48
CA GLY A 101 -11.98 -11.55 14.29
C GLY A 101 -12.15 -10.23 13.51
N ASP A 102 -11.52 -10.08 12.34
CA ASP A 102 -11.42 -8.77 11.68
C ASP A 102 -12.73 -8.36 11.01
N ALA A 103 -13.51 -9.29 10.46
CA ALA A 103 -14.74 -8.96 9.76
C ALA A 103 -15.82 -8.38 10.70
N ALA A 104 -16.01 -9.01 11.87
CA ALA A 104 -16.99 -8.56 12.87
C ALA A 104 -16.55 -7.25 13.55
N ASP A 105 -15.25 -7.08 13.78
CA ASP A 105 -14.69 -5.85 14.36
C ASP A 105 -14.77 -4.68 13.35
N ILE A 106 -14.47 -4.94 12.06
CA ILE A 106 -14.66 -3.96 10.98
C ILE A 106 -16.14 -3.59 10.83
N GLU A 107 -17.05 -4.56 10.86
CA GLU A 107 -18.49 -4.30 10.72
C GLU A 107 -19.02 -3.45 11.89
N GLN A 108 -18.59 -3.74 13.14
CA GLN A 108 -18.92 -2.91 14.29
C GLN A 108 -18.33 -1.50 14.19
N ILE A 109 -17.08 -1.36 13.75
CA ILE A 109 -16.44 -0.05 13.55
C ILE A 109 -17.19 0.75 12.47
N VAL A 110 -17.53 0.13 11.35
CA VAL A 110 -18.29 0.77 10.26
C VAL A 110 -19.66 1.21 10.76
N GLN A 111 -20.35 0.37 11.54
CA GLN A 111 -21.67 0.71 12.07
C GLN A 111 -21.62 1.85 13.10
N ALA A 112 -20.60 1.88 13.96
CA ALA A 112 -20.38 3.00 14.88
C ALA A 112 -20.08 4.31 14.14
N LEU A 113 -19.29 4.25 13.06
CA LEU A 113 -19.00 5.41 12.21
C LEU A 113 -20.26 5.94 11.52
N ILE A 114 -21.11 5.05 11.00
CA ILE A 114 -22.40 5.45 10.38
C ILE A 114 -23.29 6.18 11.40
N GLN A 115 -23.44 5.63 12.60
CA GLN A 115 -24.25 6.27 13.65
C GLN A 115 -23.70 7.65 14.05
N SER A 116 -22.38 7.77 14.17
CA SER A 116 -21.73 9.05 14.49
C SER A 116 -21.91 10.08 13.38
N LEU A 117 -21.86 9.67 12.11
CA LEU A 117 -22.12 10.55 10.97
C LEU A 117 -23.57 11.01 10.92
N GLU A 118 -24.54 10.11 11.15
CA GLU A 118 -25.96 10.47 11.21
C GLU A 118 -26.26 11.47 12.34
N GLU A 119 -25.62 11.31 13.50
CA GLU A 119 -25.76 12.27 14.60
C GLU A 119 -25.21 13.65 14.23
N LYS A 120 -24.03 13.69 13.61
CA LYS A 120 -23.42 14.95 13.13
C LYS A 120 -24.26 15.61 12.05
N GLU A 121 -24.89 14.85 11.16
CA GLU A 121 -25.80 15.38 10.16
C GLU A 121 -27.03 16.04 10.80
N ARG A 122 -27.62 15.41 11.84
CA ARG A 122 -28.73 16.01 12.60
C ARG A 122 -28.32 17.29 13.31
N GLU A 123 -27.13 17.33 13.93
CA GLU A 123 -26.61 18.54 14.56
C GLU A 123 -26.50 19.68 13.54
N VAL A 124 -25.94 19.41 12.36
CA VAL A 124 -25.81 20.40 11.27
C VAL A 124 -27.18 20.91 10.81
N GLN A 125 -28.17 20.03 10.67
CA GLN A 125 -29.54 20.43 10.30
C GLN A 125 -30.17 21.36 11.34
N VAL A 126 -29.97 21.08 12.64
CA VAL A 126 -30.46 21.96 13.73
C VAL A 126 -29.78 23.32 13.68
N TYR A 127 -28.45 23.36 13.51
CA TYR A 127 -27.72 24.62 13.37
C TYR A 127 -28.20 25.43 12.16
N HIS A 128 -28.49 24.78 11.05
CA HIS A 128 -29.00 25.45 9.85
C HIS A 128 -30.36 26.12 10.11
N GLN A 129 -31.29 25.41 10.74
CA GLN A 129 -32.61 25.96 11.10
C GLN A 129 -32.50 27.13 12.07
N GLN A 130 -31.62 27.04 13.07
CA GLN A 130 -31.37 28.14 14.00
C GLN A 130 -30.79 29.37 13.30
N LEU A 131 -29.88 29.16 12.34
CA LEU A 131 -29.28 30.25 11.56
C LEU A 131 -30.35 30.96 10.71
N GLU A 132 -31.18 30.21 9.99
CA GLU A 132 -32.28 30.78 9.20
C GLU A 132 -33.26 31.57 10.06
N GLN A 133 -33.59 31.08 11.25
CA GLN A 133 -34.48 31.78 12.17
C GLN A 133 -33.87 33.09 12.63
N LYS A 134 -32.57 33.08 12.96
CA LYS A 134 -31.85 34.28 13.37
C LYS A 134 -31.75 35.32 12.25
N GLU A 135 -31.53 34.89 11.01
CA GLU A 135 -31.54 35.78 9.84
C GLU A 135 -32.90 36.43 9.61
N ARG A 136 -34.00 35.69 9.83
CA ARG A 136 -35.37 36.25 9.76
C ARG A 136 -35.61 37.31 10.84
N GLU A 137 -35.23 37.02 12.08
CA GLU A 137 -35.37 37.97 13.19
C GLU A 137 -34.53 39.24 12.97
N GLU A 138 -33.32 39.09 12.40
CA GLU A 138 -32.46 40.21 12.06
C GLU A 138 -33.05 41.06 10.93
N ALA A 139 -33.62 40.43 9.90
CA ALA A 139 -34.32 41.12 8.81
C ALA A 139 -35.57 41.88 9.30
N GLU A 140 -36.32 41.33 10.25
CA GLU A 140 -37.47 42.01 10.86
C GLU A 140 -37.05 43.25 11.66
N LYS A 141 -35.99 43.14 12.47
CA LYS A 141 -35.43 44.27 13.23
C LYS A 141 -34.89 45.35 12.29
N GLU A 142 -34.19 44.97 11.23
CA GLU A 142 -33.69 45.87 10.19
C GLU A 142 -34.85 46.66 9.53
N GLN A 143 -35.95 45.98 9.21
CA GLN A 143 -37.15 46.65 8.68
C GLN A 143 -37.77 47.62 9.69
N GLU A 144 -37.82 47.25 10.96
CA GLU A 144 -38.36 48.11 12.01
C GLU A 144 -37.52 49.38 12.20
N ILE A 145 -36.19 49.25 12.22
CA ILE A 145 -35.25 50.37 12.26
C ILE A 145 -35.49 51.30 11.06
N ARG A 146 -35.62 50.74 9.84
CA ARG A 146 -35.89 51.55 8.63
C ARG A 146 -37.18 52.34 8.73
N ARG A 147 -38.26 51.72 9.24
CA ARG A 147 -39.54 52.41 9.48
C ARG A 147 -39.38 53.56 10.47
N TYR A 148 -38.67 53.33 11.57
CA TYR A 148 -38.43 54.35 12.59
C TYR A 148 -37.60 55.53 12.05
N CYS A 149 -36.53 55.25 11.29
CA CYS A 149 -35.73 56.28 10.64
C CYS A 149 -36.55 57.14 9.66
N HIS A 150 -37.45 56.53 8.88
CA HIS A 150 -38.34 57.26 7.99
C HIS A 150 -39.29 58.19 8.77
N GLN A 151 -39.87 57.71 9.88
CA GLN A 151 -40.74 58.54 10.72
C GLN A 151 -40.00 59.72 11.34
N LEU A 152 -38.76 59.53 11.78
CA LEU A 152 -37.93 60.62 12.29
C LEU A 152 -37.63 61.66 11.20
N GLN A 153 -37.28 61.24 9.99
CA GLN A 153 -37.03 62.14 8.87
C GLN A 153 -38.25 63.00 8.51
N GLU A 154 -39.45 62.43 8.53
CA GLU A 154 -40.68 63.18 8.26
C GLU A 154 -40.97 64.19 9.37
N LYS A 155 -40.77 63.83 10.66
CA LYS A 155 -40.90 64.78 11.76
C LYS A 155 -39.92 65.95 11.67
N ASP A 156 -38.66 65.68 11.32
CA ASP A 156 -37.65 66.74 11.17
C ASP A 156 -38.00 67.71 10.02
N ARG A 157 -38.67 67.22 8.95
CA ARG A 157 -39.19 68.05 7.87
C ARG A 157 -40.39 68.90 8.25
N GLU A 158 -41.27 68.40 9.13
CA GLU A 158 -42.43 69.16 9.64
C GLU A 158 -42.02 70.30 10.59
N HIS A 159 -40.83 70.21 11.20
CA HIS A 159 -40.30 71.21 12.12
C HIS A 159 -39.38 72.25 11.45
N GLN A 160 -39.25 72.23 10.12
CA GLN A 160 -38.43 73.14 9.31
C GLN A 160 -39.28 74.15 8.54
#